data_AF-A0A841EVS4-F1
#
_entry.id   AF-A0A841EVS4-F1
#
_cell.length_a   1.000
_cell.length_b   1.000
_cell.length_c   1.000
_cell.angle_alpha   90.00
_cell.angle_beta   90.00
_cell.angle_gamma   90.00
#
_symmetry.space_group_name_H-M   'P 1'
#
loop_
_entity.id
_entity.type
_entity.pdbx_description
1 polymer ?
#
loop_
_entity_poly.entity_id
_entity_poly.type
_entity_poly.pdbx_seq_one_letter_code
_entity_poly.pdbx_strand_id
1 'polypeptide(L)'
;MKQFTAILLSFVILVGSLFPKADALQLAKVGELVKHYNQHTKGWNEKMSFLEFLTMHYSATSNHFKTAKHSHSNLPNLDSHSTVTLFEPTFNKKIVLHFDAIFKVFSEPNFVWENFYHFSILQTLFNPPRF
;
A
#
# COMPACT_ATOMS: atom_id res chain seq x y z
N MET A 1 15.97 13.89 5.96
CA MET A 1 14.88 13.72 4.95
C MET A 1 14.80 12.28 4.43
N LYS A 2 15.89 11.69 3.93
CA LYS A 2 15.90 10.33 3.33
C LYS A 2 15.35 9.21 4.25
N GLN A 3 15.62 9.29 5.55
CA GLN A 3 15.12 8.30 6.52
C GLN A 3 13.61 8.42 6.75
N PHE A 4 13.10 9.64 6.91
CA PHE A 4 11.66 9.87 7.07
C PHE A 4 10.87 9.38 5.84
N THR A 5 11.34 9.69 4.64
CA THR A 5 10.72 9.20 3.40
C THR A 5 10.77 7.68 3.28
N ALA A 6 11.86 7.03 3.72
CA ALA A 6 11.97 5.59 3.72
C ALA A 6 11.02 4.91 4.72
N ILE A 7 10.88 5.49 5.92
CA ILE A 7 9.94 5.00 6.95
C ILE A 7 8.50 5.17 6.46
N LEU A 8 8.16 6.33 5.91
CA LEU A 8 6.83 6.60 5.34
C LEU A 8 6.50 5.60 4.22
N LEU A 9 7.44 5.38 3.28
CA LEU A 9 7.23 4.45 2.18
C LEU A 9 7.10 3.00 2.66
N SER A 10 7.92 2.60 3.64
CA SER A 10 7.82 1.26 4.25
C SER A 10 6.48 1.05 4.92
N PHE A 11 5.95 2.07 5.60
CA PHE A 11 4.63 2.02 6.22
C PHE A 11 3.51 1.90 5.17
N VAL A 12 3.59 2.67 4.08
CA VAL A 12 2.61 2.60 2.98
C VAL A 12 2.63 1.22 2.31
N ILE A 13 3.82 0.66 2.05
CA ILE A 13 3.96 -0.69 1.47
C ILE A 13 3.42 -1.75 2.43
N LEU A 14 3.75 -1.67 3.72
CA LEU A 14 3.27 -2.60 4.75
C LEU A 14 1.74 -2.58 4.82
N VAL A 15 1.14 -1.39 4.96
CA VAL A 15 -0.32 -1.24 5.02
C VAL A 15 -0.97 -1.73 3.73
N GLY A 16 -0.43 -1.36 2.56
CA GLY A 16 -0.95 -1.85 1.28
C GLY A 16 -0.87 -3.37 1.13
N SER A 17 0.15 -4.02 1.69
CA SER A 17 0.30 -5.48 1.64
C SER A 17 -0.68 -6.24 2.55
N LEU A 18 -1.18 -5.61 3.62
CA LEU A 18 -2.16 -6.19 4.54
C LEU A 18 -3.57 -6.29 3.93
N PHE A 19 -3.83 -5.58 2.83
CA PHE A 19 -5.10 -5.63 2.12
C PHE A 19 -4.86 -6.13 0.68
N PRO A 20 -4.72 -7.45 0.47
CA PRO A 20 -4.54 -7.97 -0.88
C PRO A 20 -5.75 -7.61 -1.73
N LYS A 21 -5.50 -7.00 -2.90
CA LYS A 21 -6.52 -6.42 -3.81
C LYS A 21 -7.20 -5.14 -3.32
N ALA A 22 -6.72 -4.48 -2.26
CA ALA A 22 -7.11 -3.10 -1.99
C ALA A 22 -6.51 -2.20 -3.08
N ASP A 23 -7.33 -1.91 -4.07
CA ASP A 23 -7.06 -0.87 -5.04
C ASP A 23 -6.81 0.46 -4.31
N ALA A 24 -5.94 1.33 -4.83
CA ALA A 24 -5.73 2.67 -4.28
C ALA A 24 -7.07 3.44 -4.18
N LEU A 25 -8.01 3.12 -5.08
CA LEU A 25 -9.38 3.61 -5.06
C LEU A 25 -10.18 3.15 -3.82
N GLN A 26 -9.96 1.92 -3.33
CA GLN A 26 -10.58 1.44 -2.09
C GLN A 26 -9.94 2.10 -0.86
N LEU A 27 -8.63 2.34 -0.91
CA LEU A 27 -7.94 3.06 0.17
C LEU A 27 -8.44 4.51 0.29
N ALA A 28 -8.78 5.15 -0.83
CA ALA A 28 -9.41 6.47 -0.84
C ALA A 28 -10.79 6.50 -0.14
N LYS A 29 -11.52 5.37 -0.15
CA LYS A 29 -12.83 5.23 0.53
C LYS A 29 -12.71 5.04 2.05
N VAL A 30 -11.51 4.82 2.60
CA VAL A 30 -11.31 4.73 4.07
C VAL A 30 -11.73 6.03 4.77
N GLY A 31 -11.57 7.18 4.12
CA GLY A 31 -12.08 8.45 4.65
C GLY A 31 -13.61 8.47 4.79
N GLU A 32 -14.33 7.85 3.85
CA GLU A 32 -15.80 7.72 3.90
C GLU A 32 -16.22 6.73 5.01
N LEU A 33 -15.46 5.66 5.23
CA LEU A 33 -15.67 4.72 6.34
C LEU A 33 -15.60 5.41 7.71
N VAL A 34 -14.57 6.25 7.93
CA VAL A 34 -14.43 7.01 9.18
C VAL A 34 -15.55 8.04 9.34
N LYS A 35 -15.96 8.71 8.25
CA LYS A 35 -17.11 9.61 8.28
C LYS A 35 -18.40 8.87 8.64
N HIS A 36 -18.60 7.67 8.10
CA HIS A 36 -19.79 6.87 8.38
C HIS A 36 -19.82 6.36 9.82
N TYR A 37 -18.67 5.93 10.36
CA TYR A 37 -18.54 5.63 11.79
C TYR A 37 -18.97 6.82 12.66
N ASN A 38 -18.50 8.02 12.34
CA ASN A 38 -18.87 9.23 13.07
C ASN A 38 -20.36 9.58 12.97
N GLN A 39 -21.05 9.18 11.89
CA GLN A 39 -22.50 9.33 11.79
C GLN A 39 -23.22 8.37 12.73
N HIS A 40 -22.76 7.12 12.85
CA HIS A 40 -23.33 6.13 13.76
C HIS A 40 -23.15 6.54 15.24
N THR A 41 -21.97 7.03 15.61
CA THR A 41 -21.70 7.50 16.98
C THR A 41 -22.52 8.73 17.36
N LYS A 42 -22.82 9.62 16.40
CA LYS A 42 -23.63 10.82 16.65
C LYS A 42 -25.14 10.61 16.57
N GLY A 43 -25.61 9.65 15.76
CA GLY A 43 -27.02 9.52 15.41
C GLY A 43 -27.76 8.35 16.06
N TRP A 44 -27.05 7.26 16.41
CA TRP A 44 -27.71 6.01 16.82
C TRP A 44 -27.19 5.37 18.09
N ASN A 45 -25.90 5.46 18.37
CA ASN A 45 -25.31 4.81 19.54
C ASN A 45 -24.02 5.53 19.94
N GLU A 46 -24.11 6.41 20.94
CA GLU A 46 -22.97 7.24 21.40
C GLU A 46 -21.78 6.41 21.93
N LYS A 47 -21.96 5.11 22.18
CA LYS A 47 -20.94 4.22 22.75
C LYS A 47 -20.44 3.12 21.81
N MET A 48 -20.82 3.13 20.54
CA MET A 48 -20.33 2.11 19.60
C MET A 48 -18.83 2.30 19.34
N SER A 49 -18.05 1.24 19.56
CA SER A 49 -16.64 1.21 19.20
C SER A 49 -16.45 1.02 17.70
N PHE A 50 -15.30 1.45 17.17
CA PHE A 50 -14.98 1.28 15.75
C PHE A 50 -14.94 -0.18 15.32
N LEU A 51 -14.49 -1.10 16.18
CA LEU A 51 -14.49 -2.54 15.92
C LEU A 51 -15.91 -3.12 15.84
N GLU A 52 -16.82 -2.70 16.71
CA GLU A 52 -18.23 -3.09 16.63
C GLU A 52 -18.89 -2.59 15.35
N PHE A 53 -18.59 -1.35 14.94
CA PHE A 53 -19.04 -0.78 13.68
C PHE A 53 -18.54 -1.59 12.47
N LEU A 54 -17.25 -1.96 12.45
CA LEU A 54 -16.67 -2.79 11.40
C LEU A 54 -17.31 -4.18 11.36
N THR A 55 -17.48 -4.81 12.53
CA THR A 55 -18.12 -6.12 12.64
C THR A 55 -19.55 -6.07 12.10
N MET A 56 -20.29 -4.99 12.39
CA MET A 56 -21.64 -4.80 11.90
C MET A 56 -21.71 -4.57 10.38
N HIS A 57 -20.67 -4.00 9.76
CA HIS A 57 -20.65 -3.72 8.32
C HIS A 57 -20.02 -4.82 7.47
N TYR A 58 -19.09 -5.60 8.03
CA TYR A 58 -18.26 -6.54 7.28
C TYR A 58 -18.33 -7.99 7.79
N SER A 59 -19.07 -8.27 8.87
CA SER A 59 -19.32 -9.66 9.27
C SER A 59 -20.32 -10.33 8.32
N ALA A 60 -20.00 -11.54 7.88
CA ALA A 60 -20.89 -12.40 7.09
C ALA A 60 -22.23 -12.70 7.79
N THR A 61 -22.27 -12.61 9.13
CA THR A 61 -23.47 -12.85 9.93
C THR A 61 -24.29 -11.59 10.23
N SER A 62 -23.84 -10.41 9.79
CA SER A 62 -24.53 -9.17 10.10
C SER A 62 -25.82 -9.01 9.30
N ASN A 63 -26.94 -8.83 10.01
CA ASN A 63 -28.21 -8.46 9.41
C ASN A 63 -28.20 -7.02 8.86
N HIS A 64 -27.31 -6.16 9.38
CA HIS A 64 -27.29 -4.75 8.98
C HIS A 64 -26.94 -4.57 7.50
N PHE A 65 -26.02 -5.37 6.98
CA PHE A 65 -25.65 -5.39 5.55
C PHE A 65 -26.84 -5.70 4.63
N LYS A 66 -27.80 -6.53 5.10
CA LYS A 66 -28.96 -6.96 4.31
C LYS A 66 -30.15 -6.00 4.39
N THR A 67 -30.24 -5.19 5.45
CA THR A 67 -31.45 -4.39 5.75
C THR A 67 -31.19 -2.89 5.93
N ALA A 68 -29.97 -2.40 5.68
CA ALA A 68 -29.67 -0.98 5.88
C ALA A 68 -30.49 -0.08 4.95
N LYS A 69 -31.02 1.01 5.53
CA LYS A 69 -31.67 2.12 4.79
C LYS A 69 -30.66 3.11 4.18
N HIS A 70 -29.36 2.88 4.33
CA HIS A 70 -28.29 3.80 3.92
C HIS A 70 -27.37 3.12 2.92
N SER A 71 -26.90 3.89 1.94
CA SER A 71 -26.13 3.36 0.81
C SER A 71 -24.74 2.91 1.24
N HIS A 72 -24.47 1.60 1.17
CA HIS A 72 -23.14 1.02 1.37
C HIS A 72 -22.20 1.19 0.15
N SER A 73 -22.66 1.83 -0.94
CA SER A 73 -21.91 1.95 -2.21
C SER A 73 -20.56 2.69 -2.10
N ASN A 74 -20.42 3.53 -1.08
CA ASN A 74 -19.24 4.35 -0.86
C ASN A 74 -18.27 3.76 0.18
N LEU A 75 -18.64 2.67 0.85
CA LEU A 75 -17.71 2.02 1.77
C LEU A 75 -16.68 1.17 1.00
N PRO A 76 -15.45 1.02 1.52
CA PRO A 76 -14.48 0.13 0.91
C PRO A 76 -15.03 -1.30 0.93
N ASN A 77 -14.94 -2.00 -0.20
CA ASN A 77 -15.31 -3.40 -0.25
C ASN A 77 -14.16 -4.23 0.34
N LEU A 78 -14.34 -4.70 1.57
CA LEU A 78 -13.40 -5.55 2.28
C LEU A 78 -13.77 -7.04 2.12
N ASP A 79 -14.09 -7.46 0.89
CA ASP A 79 -14.34 -8.87 0.56
C ASP A 79 -13.11 -9.72 0.90
N SER A 80 -13.11 -10.28 2.12
CA SER A 80 -12.10 -11.17 2.67
C SER A 80 -12.06 -12.54 1.97
N HIS A 81 -13.03 -12.81 1.09
CA HIS A 81 -13.15 -14.06 0.35
C HIS A 81 -11.95 -14.37 -0.57
N SER A 82 -11.13 -13.37 -0.93
CA SER A 82 -10.02 -13.61 -1.85
C SER A 82 -8.67 -13.92 -1.19
N THR A 83 -8.56 -13.88 0.14
CA THR A 83 -7.27 -13.96 0.85
C THR A 83 -7.21 -15.08 1.87
N VAL A 84 -8.35 -15.41 2.49
CA VAL A 84 -8.44 -16.45 3.52
C VAL A 84 -8.13 -17.86 2.97
N THR A 85 -8.26 -18.09 1.67
CA THR A 85 -8.00 -19.41 1.06
C THR A 85 -6.55 -19.65 0.62
N LEU A 86 -5.67 -18.64 0.61
CA LEU A 86 -4.28 -18.81 0.17
C LEU A 86 -3.24 -18.69 1.28
N PHE A 87 -3.63 -18.21 2.45
CA PHE A 87 -2.72 -18.13 3.58
C PHE A 87 -3.49 -18.36 4.88
N GLU A 88 -3.39 -19.57 5.42
CA GLU A 88 -3.67 -19.83 6.82
C GLU A 88 -2.37 -19.53 7.58
N PRO A 89 -2.19 -18.34 8.18
CA PRO A 89 -0.99 -18.07 8.94
C PRO A 89 -1.07 -18.92 10.21
N THR A 90 -0.44 -20.10 10.19
CA THR A 90 -0.21 -20.86 11.42
C THR A 90 0.77 -20.05 12.28
N PHE A 91 0.24 -19.15 13.12
CA PHE A 91 1.00 -18.32 14.07
C PHE A 91 1.63 -19.14 15.22
N ASN A 92 1.63 -20.48 15.13
CA ASN A 92 2.22 -21.38 16.12
C ASN A 92 3.76 -21.44 16.06
N LYS A 93 4.41 -20.64 15.21
CA LYS A 93 5.87 -20.56 15.14
C LYS A 93 6.33 -19.20 15.65
N LYS A 94 7.17 -19.23 16.69
CA LYS A 94 7.87 -18.06 17.22
C LYS A 94 8.69 -17.43 16.10
N ILE A 95 8.26 -16.25 15.62
CA ILE A 95 9.02 -15.47 14.64
C ILE A 95 10.23 -14.90 15.38
N VAL A 96 11.42 -15.42 15.09
CA VAL A 96 12.68 -14.87 15.58
C VAL A 96 13.28 -14.04 14.46
N LEU A 97 13.26 -12.72 14.61
CA LEU A 97 13.92 -11.81 13.69
C LEU A 97 15.40 -11.75 14.05
N HIS A 98 16.25 -12.39 13.25
CA HIS A 98 17.71 -12.21 13.32
C HIS A 98 18.10 -11.05 12.41
N PHE A 99 18.74 -10.04 12.99
CA PHE A 99 19.31 -8.92 12.25
C PHE A 99 20.83 -9.01 12.35
N ASP A 100 21.45 -9.70 11.39
CA ASP A 100 22.90 -9.64 11.24
C ASP A 100 23.23 -8.32 10.54
N ALA A 101 23.83 -7.39 11.27
CA ALA A 101 24.30 -6.14 10.71
C ALA A 101 25.50 -6.41 9.79
N ILE A 102 25.25 -6.56 8.49
CA ILE A 102 26.31 -6.69 7.48
C ILE A 102 26.87 -5.30 7.22
N PHE A 103 27.85 -4.89 8.03
CA PHE A 103 28.70 -3.75 7.71
C PHE A 103 29.70 -4.19 6.62
N LYS A 104 29.29 -4.12 5.35
CA LYS A 104 30.25 -4.15 4.24
C LYS A 104 30.97 -2.81 4.23
N VAL A 105 32.18 -2.78 4.78
CA VAL A 105 33.15 -1.72 4.49
C VAL A 105 33.45 -1.83 2.99
N PHE A 106 32.91 -0.90 2.21
CA PHE A 106 33.27 -0.76 0.81
C PHE A 106 34.73 -0.29 0.79
N SER A 107 35.63 -1.13 0.27
CA SER A 107 36.96 -0.66 -0.13
C SER A 107 36.78 0.52 -1.08
N GLU A 108 37.58 1.58 -0.91
CA GLU A 108 37.48 2.77 -1.75
C GLU A 108 37.49 2.36 -3.22
N PRO A 109 36.55 2.88 -4.04
CA PRO A 109 36.58 2.57 -5.46
C PRO A 109 37.87 3.15 -6.04
N ASN A 110 38.76 2.26 -6.51
CA ASN A 110 39.90 2.62 -7.36
C ASN A 110 39.40 3.05 -8.75
N PHE A 111 38.53 4.04 -8.78
CA PHE A 111 37.95 4.57 -9.99
C PHE A 111 38.84 5.71 -10.50
N VAL A 112 39.58 5.42 -11.55
CA VAL A 112 40.27 6.44 -12.34
C VAL A 112 39.33 6.81 -13.49
N TRP A 113 38.85 8.05 -13.50
CA TRP A 113 38.04 8.57 -14.60
C TRP A 113 38.96 8.82 -15.80
N GLU A 114 38.98 7.90 -16.76
CA GLU A 114 39.62 8.12 -18.06
C GLU A 114 38.57 8.60 -19.07
N ASN A 115 38.71 9.86 -19.50
CA ASN A 115 37.80 10.46 -20.46
C ASN A 115 38.23 10.09 -21.89
N PHE A 116 37.60 9.05 -22.45
CA PHE A 116 37.79 8.64 -23.85
C PHE A 116 36.86 9.38 -24.83
N TYR A 117 36.22 10.47 -24.42
CA TYR A 117 35.36 11.23 -25.32
C TYR A 117 36.17 11.85 -26.44
N HIS A 118 35.98 11.35 -27.65
CA HIS A 118 36.50 11.93 -28.88
C HIS A 118 35.33 12.41 -29.73
N PHE A 119 35.25 13.72 -29.93
CA PHE A 119 34.22 14.33 -30.78
C PHE A 119 34.69 14.34 -32.23
N SER A 120 33.92 13.72 -33.13
CA SER A 120 34.16 13.76 -34.56
C SER A 120 32.94 14.30 -35.28
N ILE A 121 33.11 15.42 -35.99
CA ILE A 121 32.06 16.02 -36.82
C ILE A 121 32.06 15.29 -38.17
N LEU A 122 31.04 14.46 -38.40
CA LEU A 122 30.73 13.94 -39.73
C LEU A 122 29.71 14.88 -40.41
N GLN A 123 30.19 15.67 -41.38
CA GLN A 123 29.34 16.59 -42.15
C GLN A 123 28.38 15.88 -43.13
N THR A 124 28.56 14.58 -43.37
CA THR A 124 27.84 13.85 -44.41
C THR A 124 26.49 13.30 -43.98
N LEU A 125 26.17 13.25 -42.67
CA LEU A 125 24.91 12.66 -42.18
C LEU A 125 23.68 13.56 -42.42
N PHE A 126 23.88 14.86 -42.61
CA PHE A 126 22.79 15.85 -42.69
C PHE A 126 22.57 16.44 -44.09
N ASN A 127 23.16 15.85 -45.14
CA ASN A 127 22.78 16.26 -46.50
C ASN A 127 21.49 15.54 -46.90
N PRO A 128 20.36 16.24 -47.10
CA PRO A 128 19.17 15.62 -47.65
C PRO A 128 19.47 15.07 -49.05
N PRO A 129 18.80 13.98 -49.46
CA PRO A 129 18.98 13.42 -50.80
C PRO A 129 18.70 14.48 -51.86
N ARG A 130 19.68 14.70 -52.74
CA ARG A 130 19.54 15.59 -53.90
C ARG A 130 18.97 14.76 -55.05
N PHE A 131 17.74 15.07 -55.45
CA PHE A 131 17.16 14.66 -56.74
C PHE A 131 17.21 15.86 -57.69
#